data_AF-A0A966W8B7-F1
#
_entry.id   AF-A0A966W8B7-F1
#
_cell.length_a   1.000
_cell.length_b   1.000
_cell.length_c   1.000
_cell.angle_alpha   90.00
_cell.angle_beta   90.00
_cell.angle_gamma   90.00
#
_symmetry.space_group_name_H-M   'P 1'
#
loop_
_entity.id
_entity.type
_entity.pdbx_description
1 polymer ?
#
loop_
_entity_poly.entity_id
_entity_poly.type
_entity_poly.pdbx_seq_one_letter_code
_entity_poly.pdbx_strand_id
1 'polypeptide(L)'
;MAHRAQPPRPGAARSGGGRTGGGAGDLPRQPPGRRAAGHRGLRQGGEAAALVGQSDRLCGAALRPPGAGVRPLFDRLPLHPQCPVAAAPPPRKGGGPHPGVRPTDHQPLPAARRVRRAGVLLHPTALPGPPGCGSFGAVAHGWIDALADQGIKAWQLLPLAPTDGLGSPYSSPSGFALNPWLLDGDQLVADGLLQASDLETLPHPPGADGFDLTLAAARSQALAGLLLQRQPHWPEAVQGAFELWRHRQADWLVDHCRFTVLRQQRSGEPWWQWPAPLARRHRGALRQLDRQQAPALLQEALLQWQLQRQWQALLDHARRRGVQVIGDLPFYVAHDSADVWSHRRLFSTTPGGRLRQQSGVPPDYFSATGQLWGTPVYRWPLHRLTRFRWWLRRLERQLELFDLLRLDHFRALEAAWCVPGGDSTAEHGVWRPSPGWSLLRKLRRRLARARGSEPLPLIAEDLGVITPAVERLRDGFALPGMKILQFAFDGNADNPYLPDNFQGSHWLVYTGTHDNATCVGWWQGLPEDQRQQVQACIGAPVQAPGWQLLELALRSRADWAVVPLQDLLELGDEARFNTPGTSQGNWSWRLLCLPGARRRR
;
A
#
# COMPACT_ATOMS: atom_id res chain seq x y z
N MET A 1 -16.33 -4.20 68.54
CA MET A 1 -14.87 -4.47 68.62
C MET A 1 -14.29 -4.41 67.21
N ALA A 2 -13.18 -3.75 66.90
CA ALA A 2 -12.52 -2.64 67.58
C ALA A 2 -11.69 -1.82 66.56
N HIS A 3 -11.90 -0.50 66.57
CA HIS A 3 -10.99 0.64 66.37
C HIS A 3 -9.65 0.46 65.60
N ARG A 4 -9.32 1.27 64.57
CA ARG A 4 -9.03 2.73 64.54
C ARG A 4 -7.86 3.18 65.43
N ALA A 5 -6.83 3.79 64.81
CA ALA A 5 -6.05 4.89 65.42
C ALA A 5 -5.48 5.84 64.34
N GLN A 6 -5.62 7.14 64.59
CA GLN A 6 -5.12 8.34 63.89
C GLN A 6 -4.95 9.44 64.97
N PRO A 7 -4.37 10.63 64.70
CA PRO A 7 -3.41 11.01 63.65
C PRO A 7 -2.05 11.38 64.31
N PRO A 8 -1.66 12.62 64.73
CA PRO A 8 -2.04 14.00 64.39
C PRO A 8 -0.94 14.80 63.63
N ARG A 9 -1.20 16.09 63.38
CA ARG A 9 -0.23 17.21 63.25
C ARG A 9 -0.67 18.30 64.25
N PRO A 10 0.25 19.09 64.83
CA PRO A 10 0.42 20.51 64.41
C PRO A 10 1.92 20.92 64.49
N GLY A 11 2.39 22.16 64.29
CA GLY A 11 1.77 23.47 64.00
C GLY A 11 2.86 24.52 63.72
N ALA A 12 2.50 25.77 63.43
CA ALA A 12 3.44 26.85 63.10
C ALA A 12 3.79 27.74 64.31
N ALA A 13 4.96 28.40 64.27
CA ALA A 13 5.34 29.48 65.19
C ALA A 13 6.09 30.61 64.46
N ARG A 14 6.05 31.83 65.02
CA ARG A 14 6.51 33.12 64.44
C ARG A 14 7.63 33.76 65.30
N SER A 15 8.14 34.91 64.83
CA SER A 15 9.10 35.87 65.46
C SER A 15 10.56 35.40 65.47
N GLY A 16 11.59 36.23 65.34
CA GLY A 16 11.76 37.71 65.26
C GLY A 16 13.05 38.09 66.03
N GLY A 17 13.88 39.10 65.72
CA GLY A 17 13.98 40.11 64.66
C GLY A 17 15.30 40.93 64.80
N GLY A 18 15.48 42.01 64.02
CA GLY A 18 16.64 42.95 64.08
C GLY A 18 17.39 43.08 62.73
N ARG A 19 17.33 44.22 61.99
CA ARG A 19 18.11 45.50 62.12
C ARG A 19 19.63 45.28 61.95
N THR A 20 20.40 45.93 61.06
CA THR A 20 20.26 47.04 60.06
C THR A 20 21.16 46.79 58.82
N GLY A 21 21.17 47.53 57.70
CA GLY A 21 20.35 48.64 57.18
C GLY A 21 21.13 49.62 56.25
N GLY A 22 20.56 50.00 55.08
CA GLY A 22 21.12 50.92 54.06
C GLY A 22 21.83 50.24 52.87
N GLY A 23 21.70 50.65 51.59
CA GLY A 23 20.79 51.63 50.95
C GLY A 23 21.27 52.03 49.54
N ALA A 24 20.36 52.06 48.53
CA ALA A 24 20.45 52.64 47.15
C ALA A 24 21.69 52.33 46.25
N GLY A 25 21.63 52.31 44.91
CA GLY A 25 20.53 52.46 43.95
C GLY A 25 21.03 52.47 42.49
N ASP A 26 20.10 52.30 41.54
CA ASP A 26 20.13 52.66 40.10
C ASP A 26 21.03 51.96 39.03
N LEU A 27 20.38 51.81 37.87
CA LEU A 27 20.80 51.39 36.52
C LEU A 27 20.85 52.64 35.59
N PRO A 28 21.08 52.55 34.26
CA PRO A 28 22.01 51.75 33.45
C PRO A 28 22.83 52.63 32.45
N ARG A 29 23.70 52.06 31.58
CA ARG A 29 23.91 52.49 30.16
C ARG A 29 24.91 51.60 29.38
N GLN A 30 24.69 51.49 28.06
CA GLN A 30 25.64 51.03 27.03
C GLN A 30 26.37 52.26 26.39
N PRO A 31 27.12 52.12 25.28
CA PRO A 31 28.42 51.47 25.08
C PRO A 31 29.47 52.53 24.65
N PRO A 32 30.66 52.14 24.15
CA PRO A 32 30.91 52.40 22.73
C PRO A 32 31.83 51.36 22.05
N GLY A 33 32.09 51.52 20.75
CA GLY A 33 33.19 50.85 20.06
C GLY A 33 33.70 51.67 18.86
N ARG A 34 34.92 51.39 18.38
CA ARG A 34 35.38 51.58 16.98
C ARG A 34 36.87 51.27 16.77
N ARG A 35 37.16 50.69 15.58
CA ARG A 35 38.44 50.73 14.81
C ARG A 35 39.67 50.02 15.41
N ALA A 36 40.73 49.69 14.66
CA ALA A 36 40.93 49.22 13.26
C ALA A 36 42.45 49.04 13.01
N ALA A 37 42.84 48.22 12.02
CA ALA A 37 44.22 47.93 11.57
C ALA A 37 45.11 47.12 12.56
N GLY A 38 46.09 46.31 12.11
CA GLY A 38 46.38 45.86 10.74
C GLY A 38 47.75 45.16 10.57
N HIS A 39 47.82 44.27 9.56
CA HIS A 39 49.01 43.76 8.82
C HIS A 39 49.97 42.68 9.37
N ARG A 40 50.39 41.83 8.40
CA ARG A 40 51.45 40.79 8.35
C ARG A 40 51.18 39.50 9.16
N GLY A 41 51.19 38.29 8.59
CA GLY A 41 51.25 37.83 7.19
C GLY A 41 52.29 36.73 6.96
N LEU A 42 51.90 35.60 6.33
CA LEU A 42 52.78 34.63 5.66
C LEU A 42 51.96 33.71 4.72
N ARG A 43 52.61 33.17 3.68
CA ARG A 43 52.05 32.34 2.57
C ARG A 43 51.94 30.86 3.04
N GLN A 44 51.26 29.90 2.40
CA GLN A 44 51.05 29.49 0.98
C GLN A 44 49.70 28.70 0.89
N GLY A 45 49.07 28.32 -0.24
CA GLY A 45 49.29 28.48 -1.69
C GLY A 45 48.50 27.41 -2.49
N GLY A 46 47.87 27.76 -3.63
CA GLY A 46 47.06 26.86 -4.51
C GLY A 46 45.58 26.78 -4.11
N GLU A 47 44.56 27.33 -4.79
CA GLU A 47 44.25 27.50 -6.24
C GLU A 47 44.07 26.17 -7.00
N ALA A 48 43.10 26.01 -7.91
CA ALA A 48 42.47 27.04 -8.75
C ALA A 48 40.94 26.93 -8.89
N ALA A 49 40.33 28.01 -9.42
CA ALA A 49 38.93 28.10 -9.79
C ALA A 49 38.77 28.56 -11.25
N ALA A 50 37.59 28.28 -11.80
CA ALA A 50 36.95 28.94 -12.95
C ALA A 50 37.63 28.93 -14.34
N LEU A 51 36.83 28.59 -15.35
CA LEU A 51 36.82 29.32 -16.62
C LEU A 51 35.39 29.32 -17.19
N VAL A 52 34.88 30.51 -17.50
CA VAL A 52 33.64 30.73 -18.26
C VAL A 52 34.06 31.33 -19.60
N GLY A 53 33.56 30.79 -20.71
CA GLY A 53 33.91 31.30 -22.04
C GLY A 53 33.08 30.69 -23.17
N GLN A 54 32.11 31.47 -23.63
CA GLN A 54 31.59 31.53 -25.01
C GLN A 54 31.45 30.24 -25.85
N SER A 55 30.22 29.94 -26.24
CA SER A 55 29.90 29.62 -27.64
C SER A 55 28.42 29.88 -27.90
N ASP A 56 28.15 30.71 -28.91
CA ASP A 56 26.82 31.02 -29.40
C ASP A 56 26.82 30.82 -30.92
N ARG A 57 25.66 30.47 -31.49
CA ARG A 57 25.43 30.03 -32.89
C ARG A 57 25.93 28.62 -33.27
N LEU A 58 24.97 27.71 -33.46
CA LEU A 58 24.58 27.27 -34.80
C LEU A 58 23.14 26.73 -34.80
N CYS A 59 22.30 27.25 -35.69
CA CYS A 59 20.93 26.78 -35.87
C CYS A 59 20.87 25.49 -36.70
N GLY A 60 19.85 24.67 -36.43
CA GLY A 60 19.24 23.83 -37.47
C GLY A 60 19.72 22.39 -37.57
N ALA A 61 19.06 21.49 -36.84
CA ALA A 61 18.95 20.08 -37.20
C ALA A 61 17.56 19.55 -36.79
N ALA A 62 16.60 19.65 -37.71
CA ALA A 62 15.28 19.03 -37.52
C ALA A 62 15.40 17.51 -37.68
N LEU A 63 15.21 16.75 -36.60
CA LEU A 63 15.11 15.29 -36.67
C LEU A 63 13.76 14.89 -37.26
N ARG A 64 13.74 14.69 -38.58
CA ARG A 64 12.64 13.97 -39.27
C ARG A 64 12.62 12.49 -38.83
N PRO A 65 11.45 11.85 -38.80
CA PRO A 65 11.30 10.49 -38.29
C PRO A 65 11.74 9.44 -39.31
N PRO A 66 12.24 8.27 -38.87
CA PRO A 66 12.26 7.08 -39.72
C PRO A 66 10.83 6.56 -39.88
N GLY A 67 10.23 6.85 -41.04
CA GLY A 67 8.95 6.27 -41.43
C GLY A 67 9.14 4.90 -42.08
N ALA A 68 8.78 3.83 -41.38
CA ALA A 68 8.45 2.52 -41.95
C ALA A 68 7.24 1.97 -41.19
N GLY A 69 6.14 1.72 -41.90
CA GLY A 69 4.83 1.57 -41.26
C GLY A 69 4.58 0.18 -40.67
N VAL A 70 4.38 0.12 -39.35
CA VAL A 70 3.67 -1.00 -38.71
C VAL A 70 2.18 -0.68 -38.73
N ARG A 71 1.44 -1.29 -39.65
CA ARG A 71 -0.03 -1.39 -39.53
C ARG A 71 -0.35 -2.35 -38.38
N PRO A 72 -1.37 -2.10 -37.53
CA PRO A 72 -1.74 -3.03 -36.48
C PRO A 72 -2.25 -4.33 -37.11
N LEU A 73 -1.57 -5.44 -36.83
CA LEU A 73 -1.91 -6.77 -37.36
C LEU A 73 -2.96 -7.46 -36.46
N PHE A 74 -4.05 -6.74 -36.17
CA PHE A 74 -5.25 -7.30 -35.53
C PHE A 74 -6.32 -7.58 -36.59
N ASP A 75 -6.04 -8.59 -37.41
CA ASP A 75 -7.03 -9.35 -38.20
C ASP A 75 -6.29 -10.45 -38.98
N ARG A 76 -6.28 -11.68 -38.46
CA ARG A 76 -6.14 -13.00 -39.13
C ARG A 76 -5.64 -14.08 -38.16
N LEU A 77 -6.57 -14.84 -37.61
CA LEU A 77 -6.33 -16.26 -37.27
C LEU A 77 -7.35 -17.08 -38.08
N PRO A 78 -6.91 -18.03 -38.93
CA PRO A 78 -7.83 -18.86 -39.69
C PRO A 78 -8.49 -19.89 -38.77
N LEU A 79 -9.83 -19.93 -38.81
CA LEU A 79 -10.58 -21.10 -38.34
C LEU A 79 -10.21 -22.29 -39.22
N HIS A 80 -9.67 -23.36 -38.62
CA HIS A 80 -9.57 -24.67 -39.28
C HIS A 80 -10.34 -25.74 -38.49
N PRO A 81 -10.91 -26.76 -39.15
CA PRO A 81 -12.08 -27.44 -38.64
C PRO A 81 -11.79 -28.69 -37.79
N GLN A 82 -12.77 -28.97 -36.94
CA GLN A 82 -13.15 -30.23 -36.30
C GLN A 82 -12.43 -31.51 -36.79
N CYS A 83 -11.68 -32.16 -35.88
CA CYS A 83 -11.39 -33.60 -36.00
C CYS A 83 -12.55 -34.43 -35.41
N PRO A 84 -12.96 -35.54 -36.04
CA PRO A 84 -14.07 -36.37 -35.57
C PRO A 84 -13.68 -37.28 -34.39
N VAL A 85 -14.62 -37.49 -33.48
CA VAL A 85 -14.49 -38.42 -32.35
C VAL A 85 -14.76 -39.85 -32.84
N ALA A 86 -13.80 -40.76 -32.62
CA ALA A 86 -13.99 -42.19 -32.91
C ALA A 86 -14.89 -42.85 -31.85
N ALA A 87 -15.88 -43.63 -32.28
CA ALA A 87 -16.80 -44.34 -31.41
C ALA A 87 -16.20 -45.67 -30.91
N ALA A 88 -16.38 -45.96 -29.61
CA ALA A 88 -16.04 -47.25 -29.02
C ALA A 88 -17.18 -48.29 -29.21
N PRO A 89 -16.86 -49.60 -29.36
CA PRO A 89 -17.85 -50.66 -29.55
C PRO A 89 -18.54 -51.08 -28.23
N PRO A 90 -19.76 -51.64 -28.28
CA PRO A 90 -20.49 -52.06 -27.09
C PRO A 90 -20.06 -53.46 -26.58
N PRO A 91 -20.06 -53.70 -25.25
CA PRO A 91 -19.82 -55.03 -24.70
C PRO A 91 -21.06 -55.95 -24.82
N ARG A 92 -20.81 -57.26 -24.92
CA ARG A 92 -21.82 -58.33 -25.04
C ARG A 92 -22.51 -58.65 -23.70
N LYS A 93 -23.70 -59.25 -23.78
CA LYS A 93 -24.50 -59.73 -22.62
C LYS A 93 -24.18 -61.18 -22.22
N GLY A 94 -24.36 -61.49 -20.93
CA GLY A 94 -24.37 -62.83 -20.33
C GLY A 94 -23.29 -63.00 -19.25
N GLY A 95 -23.54 -63.53 -18.05
CA GLY A 95 -24.79 -63.95 -17.38
C GLY A 95 -24.54 -64.03 -15.86
N GLY A 96 -25.60 -64.13 -15.02
CA GLY A 96 -25.47 -64.29 -13.56
C GLY A 96 -25.58 -65.75 -13.09
N PRO A 97 -25.77 -66.03 -11.79
CA PRO A 97 -25.79 -65.13 -10.63
C PRO A 97 -24.94 -65.61 -9.42
N HIS A 98 -24.77 -64.76 -8.39
CA HIS A 98 -24.87 -65.12 -6.95
C HIS A 98 -24.79 -63.83 -6.08
N PRO A 99 -25.35 -63.82 -4.84
CA PRO A 99 -25.60 -62.57 -4.12
C PRO A 99 -24.45 -62.14 -3.19
N GLY A 100 -24.00 -60.89 -3.33
CA GLY A 100 -23.03 -60.26 -2.45
C GLY A 100 -23.31 -58.75 -2.33
N VAL A 101 -23.29 -58.27 -1.08
CA VAL A 101 -23.49 -56.88 -0.61
C VAL A 101 -23.07 -55.80 -1.64
N ARG A 102 -24.00 -54.92 -2.02
CA ARG A 102 -23.68 -53.72 -2.83
C ARG A 102 -23.08 -52.61 -1.96
N PRO A 103 -21.89 -52.08 -2.27
CA PRO A 103 -21.50 -50.74 -1.85
C PRO A 103 -22.43 -49.72 -2.51
N THR A 104 -22.69 -48.60 -1.84
CA THR A 104 -23.42 -47.48 -2.45
C THR A 104 -22.53 -46.76 -3.46
N ASP A 105 -22.91 -46.79 -4.74
CA ASP A 105 -22.30 -45.97 -5.80
C ASP A 105 -22.45 -44.48 -5.48
N HIS A 106 -21.45 -43.90 -4.83
CA HIS A 106 -21.24 -42.47 -4.85
C HIS A 106 -20.70 -42.07 -6.22
N GLN A 107 -21.61 -41.85 -7.18
CA GLN A 107 -21.26 -41.09 -8.38
C GLN A 107 -20.64 -39.76 -7.92
N PRO A 108 -19.42 -39.40 -8.40
CA PRO A 108 -18.89 -38.07 -8.17
C PRO A 108 -19.87 -37.05 -8.74
N LEU A 109 -20.32 -36.10 -7.92
CA LEU A 109 -21.03 -34.92 -8.41
C LEU A 109 -20.18 -34.31 -9.55
N PRO A 110 -20.78 -33.99 -10.72
CA PRO A 110 -20.01 -33.46 -11.84
C PRO A 110 -19.27 -32.21 -11.37
N ALA A 111 -17.94 -32.25 -11.46
CA ALA A 111 -17.07 -31.19 -10.95
C ALA A 111 -17.51 -29.85 -11.56
N ALA A 112 -17.97 -28.93 -10.70
CA ALA A 112 -18.53 -27.66 -11.14
C ALA A 112 -17.54 -26.98 -12.10
N ARG A 113 -18.00 -26.64 -13.31
CA ARG A 113 -17.16 -26.16 -14.42
C ARG A 113 -16.30 -24.98 -13.93
N ARG A 114 -15.01 -25.25 -13.73
CA ARG A 114 -14.14 -24.38 -12.97
C ARG A 114 -13.88 -23.07 -13.71
N VAL A 115 -14.37 -21.97 -13.15
CA VAL A 115 -14.20 -20.63 -13.73
C VAL A 115 -12.82 -20.08 -13.36
N ARG A 116 -11.86 -20.27 -14.27
CA ARG A 116 -10.56 -19.59 -14.23
C ARG A 116 -10.76 -18.10 -14.42
N ARG A 117 -10.02 -17.27 -13.68
CA ARG A 117 -10.14 -15.81 -13.76
C ARG A 117 -8.78 -15.16 -13.98
N ALA A 118 -8.75 -14.12 -14.81
CA ALA A 118 -7.60 -13.25 -15.01
C ALA A 118 -7.78 -11.93 -14.24
N GLY A 119 -6.69 -11.35 -13.78
CA GLY A 119 -6.65 -10.01 -13.19
C GLY A 119 -5.40 -9.23 -13.63
N VAL A 120 -5.45 -7.90 -13.56
CA VAL A 120 -4.29 -7.04 -13.84
C VAL A 120 -3.89 -6.25 -12.60
N LEU A 121 -2.59 -6.24 -12.30
CA LEU A 121 -1.98 -5.41 -11.27
C LEU A 121 -1.60 -4.05 -11.86
N LEU A 122 -2.21 -2.97 -11.35
CA LEU A 122 -1.90 -1.59 -11.71
C LEU A 122 -2.35 -0.63 -10.60
N HIS A 123 -1.43 0.15 -10.02
CA HIS A 123 -1.81 1.17 -9.03
C HIS A 123 -2.43 2.40 -9.71
N PRO A 124 -3.53 3.00 -9.19
CA PRO A 124 -4.07 4.28 -9.66
C PRO A 124 -3.07 5.41 -9.88
N THR A 125 -1.97 5.50 -9.11
CA THR A 125 -0.93 6.51 -9.34
C THR A 125 -0.26 6.39 -10.71
N ALA A 126 -0.17 5.16 -11.23
CA ALA A 126 0.39 4.83 -12.52
C ALA A 126 -0.57 5.07 -13.70
N LEU A 127 -1.85 5.40 -13.45
CA LEU A 127 -2.76 5.77 -14.53
C LEU A 127 -2.36 7.12 -15.16
N PRO A 128 -2.68 7.34 -16.46
CA PRO A 128 -2.70 8.68 -17.02
C PRO A 128 -3.79 9.51 -16.30
N GLY A 129 -3.70 10.83 -16.37
CA GLY A 129 -4.57 11.72 -15.60
C GLY A 129 -3.90 13.06 -15.32
N PRO A 130 -4.25 13.74 -14.21
CA PRO A 130 -3.72 15.06 -13.92
C PRO A 130 -2.19 15.07 -13.73
N PRO A 131 -1.57 16.27 -13.73
CA PRO A 131 -0.16 16.42 -13.38
C PRO A 131 0.14 15.89 -11.97
N GLY A 132 1.32 15.27 -11.80
CA GLY A 132 1.73 14.61 -10.56
C GLY A 132 1.52 13.09 -10.62
N CYS A 133 0.27 12.61 -10.64
CA CYS A 133 -0.05 11.18 -10.76
C CYS A 133 -1.48 10.95 -11.29
N GLY A 134 -1.85 9.69 -11.55
CA GLY A 134 -3.25 9.32 -11.80
C GLY A 134 -4.16 9.53 -10.59
N SER A 135 -5.47 9.63 -10.84
CA SER A 135 -6.52 9.94 -9.87
C SER A 135 -7.65 8.89 -9.88
N PHE A 136 -8.68 9.07 -9.05
CA PHE A 136 -9.94 8.30 -9.13
C PHE A 136 -10.94 8.81 -10.19
N GLY A 137 -10.54 9.73 -11.07
CA GLY A 137 -11.40 10.35 -12.08
C GLY A 137 -11.77 9.46 -13.26
N ALA A 138 -12.24 10.09 -14.34
CA ALA A 138 -12.78 9.41 -15.52
C ALA A 138 -11.82 8.36 -16.15
N VAL A 139 -10.50 8.55 -16.04
CA VAL A 139 -9.51 7.59 -16.53
C VAL A 139 -9.55 6.27 -15.75
N ALA A 140 -9.76 6.30 -14.44
CA ALA A 140 -9.89 5.09 -13.62
C ALA A 140 -11.19 4.33 -13.93
N HIS A 141 -12.27 5.04 -14.23
CA HIS A 141 -13.51 4.44 -14.73
C HIS A 141 -13.29 3.78 -16.10
N GLY A 142 -12.67 4.48 -17.05
CA GLY A 142 -12.34 3.93 -18.38
C GLY A 142 -11.36 2.74 -18.33
N TRP A 143 -10.48 2.69 -17.33
CA TRP A 143 -9.62 1.55 -17.06
C TRP A 143 -10.43 0.30 -16.64
N ILE A 144 -11.39 0.46 -15.72
CA ILE A 144 -12.33 -0.62 -15.35
C ILE A 144 -13.11 -1.11 -16.57
N ASP A 145 -13.56 -0.19 -17.44
CA ASP A 145 -14.29 -0.55 -18.64
C ASP A 145 -13.42 -1.34 -19.62
N ALA A 146 -12.17 -0.92 -19.83
CA ALA A 146 -11.20 -1.65 -20.65
C ALA A 146 -10.90 -3.06 -20.10
N LEU A 147 -10.80 -3.23 -18.77
CA LEU A 147 -10.65 -4.55 -18.16
C LEU A 147 -11.90 -5.43 -18.41
N ALA A 148 -13.10 -4.87 -18.19
CA ALA A 148 -14.35 -5.59 -18.32
C ALA A 148 -14.62 -6.05 -19.77
N ASP A 149 -14.34 -5.18 -20.75
CA ASP A 149 -14.53 -5.46 -22.18
C ASP A 149 -13.55 -6.51 -22.70
N GLN A 150 -12.36 -6.62 -22.10
CA GLN A 150 -11.40 -7.72 -22.35
C GLN A 150 -11.70 -8.99 -21.52
N GLY A 151 -12.82 -9.02 -20.78
CA GLY A 151 -13.23 -10.16 -19.97
C GLY A 151 -12.40 -10.37 -18.69
N ILE A 152 -11.48 -9.47 -18.36
CA ILE A 152 -10.65 -9.53 -17.16
C ILE A 152 -11.54 -9.31 -15.92
N LYS A 153 -11.33 -10.11 -14.87
CA LYS A 153 -12.25 -10.22 -13.72
C LYS A 153 -11.72 -9.61 -12.42
N ALA A 154 -10.47 -9.15 -12.40
CA ALA A 154 -9.96 -8.38 -11.28
C ALA A 154 -9.03 -7.23 -11.68
N TRP A 155 -9.11 -6.16 -10.89
CA TRP A 155 -8.11 -5.11 -10.84
C TRP A 155 -7.42 -5.19 -9.48
N GLN A 156 -6.12 -5.51 -9.47
CA GLN A 156 -5.33 -5.58 -8.25
C GLN A 156 -4.53 -4.30 -8.04
N LEU A 157 -4.52 -3.88 -6.78
CA LEU A 157 -3.95 -2.63 -6.31
C LEU A 157 -2.84 -2.89 -5.29
N LEU A 158 -2.07 -1.83 -5.04
CA LEU A 158 -1.24 -1.68 -3.84
C LEU A 158 -2.04 -0.90 -2.78
N PRO A 159 -1.52 -0.69 -1.55
CA PRO A 159 -2.27 0.01 -0.52
C PRO A 159 -2.65 1.43 -0.95
N LEU A 160 -3.94 1.78 -0.91
CA LEU A 160 -4.43 3.13 -1.23
C LEU A 160 -4.20 4.17 -0.12
N ALA A 161 -3.40 3.82 0.90
CA ALA A 161 -3.09 4.70 2.02
C ALA A 161 -2.14 5.83 1.59
N PRO A 162 -2.10 6.97 2.31
CA PRO A 162 -1.06 7.98 2.09
C PRO A 162 0.33 7.36 2.18
N THR A 163 1.29 7.79 1.38
CA THR A 163 2.63 7.20 1.35
C THR A 163 3.55 7.81 2.43
N ASP A 164 4.78 7.30 2.53
CA ASP A 164 5.87 8.08 3.09
C ASP A 164 6.36 9.19 2.13
N GLY A 165 7.39 9.93 2.54
CA GLY A 165 8.02 10.98 1.72
C GLY A 165 8.82 10.48 0.52
N LEU A 166 8.92 9.16 0.31
CA LEU A 166 9.57 8.53 -0.85
C LEU A 166 8.53 7.91 -1.80
N GLY A 167 7.23 8.07 -1.54
CA GLY A 167 6.15 7.52 -2.36
C GLY A 167 5.79 6.06 -2.07
N SER A 168 6.32 5.44 -1.02
CA SER A 168 6.01 4.04 -0.69
C SER A 168 4.60 3.90 -0.09
N PRO A 169 3.69 3.12 -0.70
CA PRO A 169 2.36 2.87 -0.15
C PRO A 169 2.38 1.93 1.07
N TYR A 170 3.49 1.21 1.29
CA TYR A 170 3.67 0.30 2.43
C TYR A 170 4.11 1.01 3.73
N SER A 171 4.63 2.24 3.62
CA SER A 171 5.20 3.02 4.72
C SER A 171 4.25 4.15 5.17
N SER A 172 2.98 3.83 5.32
CA SER A 172 1.94 4.86 5.48
C SER A 172 1.90 5.53 6.87
N PRO A 173 1.74 6.88 6.95
CA PRO A 173 1.38 7.58 8.18
C PRO A 173 -0.05 7.29 8.67
N SER A 174 -0.89 6.56 7.92
CA SER A 174 -2.20 6.11 8.40
C SER A 174 -2.72 4.86 7.68
N GLY A 175 -2.90 3.77 8.43
CA GLY A 175 -3.45 2.50 7.93
C GLY A 175 -4.98 2.48 7.75
N PHE A 176 -5.63 3.64 7.59
CA PHE A 176 -7.09 3.81 7.47
C PHE A 176 -7.53 4.87 6.45
N ALA A 177 -6.69 5.89 6.24
CA ALA A 177 -6.93 7.00 5.32
C ALA A 177 -6.70 6.59 3.85
N LEU A 178 -7.21 7.39 2.92
CA LEU A 178 -6.90 7.32 1.49
C LEU A 178 -5.84 8.36 1.12
N ASN A 179 -4.99 8.06 0.13
CA ASN A 179 -3.95 8.96 -0.34
C ASN A 179 -4.54 10.25 -0.97
N PRO A 180 -4.22 11.45 -0.44
CA PRO A 180 -4.67 12.74 -0.99
C PRO A 180 -4.46 12.93 -2.49
N TRP A 181 -3.39 12.36 -3.05
CA TRP A 181 -3.02 12.55 -4.46
C TRP A 181 -4.03 11.95 -5.45
N LEU A 182 -4.84 11.00 -5.00
CA LEU A 182 -5.81 10.30 -5.84
C LEU A 182 -7.14 11.07 -5.98
N LEU A 183 -7.29 12.21 -5.30
CA LEU A 183 -8.46 13.07 -5.40
C LEU A 183 -8.52 13.74 -6.78
N ASP A 184 -9.59 13.49 -7.50
CA ASP A 184 -9.82 14.05 -8.82
C ASP A 184 -10.53 15.42 -8.74
N GLY A 185 -9.93 16.45 -9.33
CA GLY A 185 -10.46 17.82 -9.34
C GLY A 185 -11.65 17.99 -10.29
N ASP A 186 -11.62 17.35 -11.45
CA ASP A 186 -12.68 17.46 -12.46
C ASP A 186 -13.99 16.83 -11.95
N GLN A 187 -13.90 15.71 -11.24
CA GLN A 187 -15.05 15.10 -10.57
C GLN A 187 -15.63 15.99 -9.45
N LEU A 188 -14.83 16.81 -8.77
CA LEU A 188 -15.36 17.78 -7.79
C LEU A 188 -16.13 18.94 -8.45
N VAL A 189 -15.75 19.32 -9.66
CA VAL A 189 -16.50 20.29 -10.48
C VAL A 189 -17.78 19.65 -11.03
N ALA A 190 -17.70 18.40 -11.50
CA ALA A 190 -18.88 17.65 -11.95
C ALA A 190 -19.92 17.42 -10.84
N ASP A 191 -19.46 17.23 -9.59
CA ASP A 191 -20.31 17.13 -8.40
C ASP A 191 -20.86 18.50 -7.92
N GLY A 192 -20.46 19.62 -8.54
CA GLY A 192 -20.87 20.97 -8.15
C GLY A 192 -20.26 21.46 -6.83
N LEU A 193 -19.17 20.85 -6.37
CA LEU A 193 -18.51 21.18 -5.11
C LEU A 193 -17.41 22.25 -5.27
N LEU A 194 -16.80 22.30 -6.45
CA LEU A 194 -15.86 23.31 -6.93
C LEU A 194 -16.36 23.92 -8.24
N GLN A 195 -15.79 25.07 -8.64
CA GLN A 195 -16.01 25.69 -9.95
C GLN A 195 -14.84 25.38 -10.90
N ALA A 196 -15.06 25.41 -12.22
CA ALA A 196 -13.97 25.16 -13.18
C ALA A 196 -12.77 26.11 -13.00
N SER A 197 -13.05 27.39 -12.69
CA SER A 197 -12.04 28.41 -12.37
C SER A 197 -11.25 28.11 -11.09
N ASP A 198 -11.73 27.25 -10.19
CA ASP A 198 -10.95 26.83 -9.02
C ASP A 198 -9.76 25.97 -9.45
N LEU A 199 -9.93 25.16 -10.51
CA LEU A 199 -8.89 24.24 -11.00
C LEU A 199 -7.74 24.98 -11.71
N GLU A 200 -7.98 26.18 -12.23
CA GLU A 200 -6.97 27.08 -12.81
C GLU A 200 -5.97 27.60 -11.76
N THR A 201 -6.33 27.54 -10.47
CA THR A 201 -5.45 27.95 -9.35
C THR A 201 -4.50 26.84 -8.89
N LEU A 202 -4.67 25.61 -9.41
CA LEU A 202 -3.88 24.46 -8.96
C LEU A 202 -2.43 24.53 -9.47
N PRO A 203 -1.44 24.05 -8.71
CA PRO A 203 -0.06 23.94 -9.17
C PRO A 203 0.05 23.15 -10.49
N HIS A 204 0.77 23.73 -11.45
CA HIS A 204 1.07 23.14 -12.76
C HIS A 204 2.55 22.71 -12.85
N PRO A 205 2.90 21.69 -13.66
CA PRO A 205 4.27 21.25 -13.80
C PRO A 205 5.10 22.28 -14.60
N PRO A 206 6.39 22.47 -14.28
CA PRO A 206 7.30 23.27 -15.09
C PRO A 206 7.82 22.54 -16.34
N GLY A 207 7.37 21.30 -16.60
CA GLY A 207 7.89 20.41 -17.64
C GLY A 207 6.94 19.27 -18.00
N ALA A 208 7.46 18.27 -18.73
CA ALA A 208 6.68 17.21 -19.39
C ALA A 208 6.00 16.20 -18.44
N ASP A 209 5.06 15.43 -19.00
CA ASP A 209 4.27 14.42 -18.30
C ASP A 209 5.13 13.34 -17.62
N GLY A 210 5.05 13.27 -16.30
CA GLY A 210 5.77 12.30 -15.48
C GLY A 210 5.09 12.05 -14.13
N PHE A 211 5.72 11.24 -13.28
CA PHE A 211 5.32 11.12 -11.88
C PHE A 211 6.07 12.16 -11.03
N ASP A 212 5.34 12.97 -10.28
CA ASP A 212 5.91 13.98 -9.40
C ASP A 212 5.17 14.01 -8.06
N LEU A 213 5.83 13.48 -7.03
CA LEU A 213 5.40 13.43 -5.63
C LEU A 213 5.11 14.82 -5.06
N THR A 214 5.94 15.82 -5.40
CA THR A 214 5.86 17.18 -4.87
C THR A 214 4.65 17.89 -5.48
N LEU A 215 4.47 17.75 -6.80
CA LEU A 215 3.32 18.30 -7.51
C LEU A 215 2.01 17.64 -7.08
N ALA A 216 1.99 16.31 -6.91
CA ALA A 216 0.82 15.58 -6.42
C ALA A 216 0.41 16.03 -4.99
N ALA A 217 1.39 16.21 -4.10
CA ALA A 217 1.16 16.76 -2.76
C ALA A 217 0.66 18.22 -2.81
N ALA A 218 1.27 19.08 -3.62
CA ALA A 218 0.87 20.49 -3.73
C ALA A 218 -0.55 20.65 -4.32
N ARG A 219 -0.90 19.86 -5.34
CA ARG A 219 -2.24 19.88 -5.98
C ARG A 219 -3.32 19.36 -5.04
N SER A 220 -3.09 18.26 -4.35
CA SER A 220 -4.06 17.72 -3.38
C SER A 220 -4.27 18.64 -2.17
N GLN A 221 -3.21 19.32 -1.70
CA GLN A 221 -3.33 20.34 -0.66
C GLN A 221 -4.12 21.57 -1.13
N ALA A 222 -3.92 22.02 -2.37
CA ALA A 222 -4.69 23.12 -2.96
C ALA A 222 -6.18 22.76 -3.11
N LEU A 223 -6.49 21.56 -3.63
CA LEU A 223 -7.86 21.03 -3.67
C LEU A 223 -8.51 20.98 -2.28
N ALA A 224 -7.79 20.55 -1.25
CA ALA A 224 -8.30 20.54 0.12
C ALA A 224 -8.64 21.95 0.63
N GLY A 225 -7.79 22.94 0.34
CA GLY A 225 -8.05 24.35 0.67
C GLY A 225 -9.28 24.90 -0.05
N LEU A 226 -9.47 24.58 -1.34
CA LEU A 226 -10.64 24.95 -2.12
C LEU A 226 -11.93 24.31 -1.57
N LEU A 227 -11.88 23.02 -1.19
CA LEU A 227 -13.00 22.34 -0.53
C LEU A 227 -13.42 23.06 0.76
N LEU A 228 -12.45 23.48 1.59
CA LEU A 228 -12.73 24.24 2.82
C LEU A 228 -13.40 25.60 2.52
N GLN A 229 -12.97 26.30 1.48
CA GLN A 229 -13.54 27.59 1.07
C GLN A 229 -14.97 27.47 0.51
N ARG A 230 -15.24 26.40 -0.26
CA ARG A 230 -16.55 26.18 -0.90
C ARG A 230 -17.58 25.53 0.04
N GLN A 231 -17.15 24.71 1.02
CA GLN A 231 -18.04 23.94 1.90
C GLN A 231 -19.21 24.71 2.53
N PRO A 232 -19.04 25.94 3.06
CA PRO A 232 -20.15 26.69 3.67
C PRO A 232 -21.32 26.98 2.71
N HIS A 233 -21.05 26.96 1.40
CA HIS A 233 -22.01 27.26 0.34
C HIS A 233 -22.61 26.00 -0.32
N TRP A 234 -22.20 24.79 0.10
CA TRP A 234 -22.77 23.55 -0.42
C TRP A 234 -24.23 23.36 0.04
N PRO A 235 -25.07 22.65 -0.75
CA PRO A 235 -26.45 22.35 -0.35
C PRO A 235 -26.51 21.64 1.01
N GLU A 236 -27.55 21.92 1.80
CA GLU A 236 -27.72 21.36 3.16
C GLU A 236 -27.63 19.82 3.18
N ALA A 237 -28.20 19.14 2.17
CA ALA A 237 -28.11 17.69 2.03
C ALA A 237 -26.66 17.17 1.89
N VAL A 238 -25.79 17.94 1.22
CA VAL A 238 -24.36 17.62 1.05
C VAL A 238 -23.63 17.83 2.39
N GLN A 239 -23.93 18.91 3.11
CA GLN A 239 -23.37 19.16 4.45
C GLN A 239 -23.80 18.09 5.47
N GLY A 240 -25.09 17.70 5.47
CA GLY A 240 -25.62 16.63 6.30
C GLY A 240 -25.02 15.25 5.99
N ALA A 241 -24.78 14.96 4.71
CA ALA A 241 -24.09 13.72 4.29
C ALA A 241 -22.63 13.68 4.76
N PHE A 242 -21.91 14.82 4.71
CA PHE A 242 -20.57 14.95 5.27
C PHE A 242 -20.56 14.69 6.78
N GLU A 243 -21.45 15.35 7.52
CA GLU A 243 -21.53 15.20 8.98
C GLU A 243 -21.86 13.77 9.41
N LEU A 244 -22.82 13.12 8.73
CA LEU A 244 -23.15 11.71 8.96
C LEU A 244 -21.96 10.78 8.68
N TRP A 245 -21.21 11.03 7.61
CA TRP A 245 -19.99 10.27 7.31
C TRP A 245 -18.89 10.51 8.36
N ARG A 246 -18.66 11.76 8.74
CA ARG A 246 -17.66 12.17 9.75
C ARG A 246 -17.95 11.50 11.09
N HIS A 247 -19.22 11.42 11.50
CA HIS A 247 -19.64 10.70 12.69
C HIS A 247 -19.40 9.18 12.58
N ARG A 248 -19.69 8.56 11.43
CA ARG A 248 -19.47 7.11 11.21
C ARG A 248 -17.99 6.72 11.20
N GLN A 249 -17.11 7.60 10.70
CA GLN A 249 -15.67 7.35 10.57
C GLN A 249 -14.84 7.92 11.75
N ALA A 250 -15.48 8.50 12.77
CA ALA A 250 -14.83 9.19 13.89
C ALA A 250 -13.80 8.33 14.67
N ASP A 251 -13.97 6.99 14.68
CA ASP A 251 -13.07 6.01 15.30
C ASP A 251 -11.59 6.18 14.89
N TRP A 252 -11.33 6.56 13.62
CA TRP A 252 -9.98 6.76 13.09
C TRP A 252 -9.77 8.19 12.56
N LEU A 253 -10.79 8.78 11.94
CA LEU A 253 -10.69 10.06 11.24
C LEU A 253 -10.20 11.19 12.14
N VAL A 254 -10.73 11.27 13.37
CA VAL A 254 -10.38 12.33 14.33
C VAL A 254 -8.89 12.29 14.69
N ASP A 255 -8.32 11.10 14.87
CA ASP A 255 -6.91 10.96 15.19
C ASP A 255 -6.00 11.03 13.95
N HIS A 256 -6.50 10.66 12.77
CA HIS A 256 -5.83 10.94 11.50
C HIS A 256 -5.69 12.45 11.25
N CYS A 257 -6.78 13.22 11.25
CA CYS A 257 -6.74 14.67 11.01
C CYS A 257 -5.85 15.39 12.01
N ARG A 258 -5.92 15.06 13.31
CA ARG A 258 -5.02 15.61 14.33
C ARG A 258 -3.56 15.26 14.08
N PHE A 259 -3.25 14.03 13.69
CA PHE A 259 -1.89 13.60 13.40
C PHE A 259 -1.33 14.34 12.18
N THR A 260 -2.09 14.41 11.10
CA THR A 260 -1.72 15.11 9.86
C THR A 260 -1.47 16.60 10.10
N VAL A 261 -2.39 17.31 10.76
CA VAL A 261 -2.22 18.73 11.09
C VAL A 261 -1.03 18.97 12.02
N LEU A 262 -0.83 18.13 13.05
CA LEU A 262 0.34 18.25 13.93
C LEU A 262 1.65 18.02 13.17
N ARG A 263 1.70 17.03 12.26
CA ARG A 263 2.88 16.72 11.46
C ARG A 263 3.22 17.85 10.47
N GLN A 264 2.22 18.43 9.82
CA GLN A 264 2.35 19.62 8.97
C GLN A 264 2.90 20.82 9.76
N GLN A 265 2.32 21.12 10.94
CA GLN A 265 2.79 22.20 11.83
C GLN A 265 4.22 22.02 12.36
N ARG A 266 4.77 20.81 12.25
CA ARG A 266 6.11 20.44 12.72
C ARG A 266 7.04 20.11 11.55
N SER A 267 6.73 20.58 10.34
CA SER A 267 7.55 20.39 9.13
C SER A 267 7.93 18.92 8.87
N GLY A 268 7.06 17.98 9.21
CA GLY A 268 7.30 16.54 9.06
C GLY A 268 7.99 15.84 10.24
N GLU A 269 8.32 16.52 11.34
CA GLU A 269 8.88 15.88 12.54
C GLU A 269 7.99 14.72 13.02
N PRO A 270 8.58 13.57 13.42
CA PRO A 270 7.81 12.42 13.87
C PRO A 270 7.22 12.63 15.27
N TRP A 271 6.11 11.93 15.57
CA TRP A 271 5.29 12.21 16.76
C TRP A 271 6.00 12.12 18.12
N TRP A 272 7.14 11.42 18.19
CA TRP A 272 7.94 11.32 19.42
C TRP A 272 8.85 12.52 19.68
N GLN A 273 9.04 13.41 18.71
CA GLN A 273 9.77 14.68 18.86
C GLN A 273 8.84 15.86 19.23
N TRP A 274 7.53 15.73 19.01
CA TRP A 274 6.55 16.77 19.33
C TRP A 274 6.51 17.13 20.84
N PRO A 275 6.03 18.34 21.20
CA PRO A 275 5.86 18.75 22.59
C PRO A 275 5.12 17.69 23.42
N ALA A 276 5.67 17.36 24.59
CA ALA A 276 5.24 16.19 25.38
C ALA A 276 3.72 16.07 25.61
N PRO A 277 2.94 17.15 25.85
CA PRO A 277 1.48 17.06 25.96
C PRO A 277 0.78 16.54 24.69
N LEU A 278 1.32 16.82 23.50
CA LEU A 278 0.78 16.39 22.21
C LEU A 278 1.27 14.97 21.86
N ALA A 279 2.57 14.70 21.99
CA ALA A 279 3.17 13.37 21.82
C ALA A 279 2.57 12.30 22.76
N ARG A 280 2.13 12.71 23.96
CA ARG A 280 1.48 11.86 24.97
C ARG A 280 -0.05 11.99 25.00
N ARG A 281 -0.65 12.74 24.06
CA ARG A 281 -2.11 12.86 23.87
C ARG A 281 -2.85 13.30 25.15
N HIS A 282 -2.31 14.29 25.86
CA HIS A 282 -2.95 14.90 27.01
C HIS A 282 -4.28 15.55 26.57
N ARG A 283 -5.40 15.15 27.20
CA ARG A 283 -6.75 15.59 26.81
C ARG A 283 -6.93 17.11 26.73
N GLY A 284 -6.24 17.88 27.59
CA GLY A 284 -6.26 19.35 27.55
C GLY A 284 -5.61 19.90 26.28
N ALA A 285 -4.41 19.43 25.95
CA ALA A 285 -3.67 19.86 24.77
C ALA A 285 -4.38 19.46 23.46
N LEU A 286 -4.98 18.27 23.40
CA LEU A 286 -5.77 17.87 22.22
C LEU A 286 -7.04 18.74 22.05
N ARG A 287 -7.78 19.06 23.11
CA ARG A 287 -8.92 19.99 23.00
C ARG A 287 -8.50 21.42 22.62
N GLN A 288 -7.30 21.83 23.01
CA GLN A 288 -6.75 23.12 22.60
C GLN A 288 -6.41 23.11 21.10
N LEU A 289 -5.75 22.04 20.61
CA LEU A 289 -5.51 21.79 19.19
C LEU A 289 -6.83 21.79 18.41
N ASP A 290 -7.84 21.04 18.85
CA ASP A 290 -9.15 20.94 18.20
C ASP A 290 -9.80 22.31 17.97
N ARG A 291 -9.66 23.24 18.93
CA ARG A 291 -10.18 24.61 18.84
C ARG A 291 -9.31 25.51 17.97
N GLN A 292 -8.00 25.47 18.19
CA GLN A 292 -7.05 26.36 17.49
C GLN A 292 -6.88 26.00 16.01
N GLN A 293 -7.13 24.74 15.63
CA GLN A 293 -6.92 24.21 14.29
C GLN A 293 -8.20 23.66 13.66
N ALA A 294 -9.38 24.09 14.14
CA ALA A 294 -10.66 23.64 13.60
C ALA A 294 -10.76 23.74 12.06
N PRO A 295 -10.29 24.81 11.38
CA PRO A 295 -10.31 24.87 9.91
C PRO A 295 -9.41 23.82 9.24
N ALA A 296 -8.20 23.61 9.74
CA ALA A 296 -7.27 22.62 9.19
C ALA A 296 -7.75 21.18 9.42
N LEU A 297 -8.31 20.90 10.60
CA LEU A 297 -8.92 19.61 10.91
C LEU A 297 -10.16 19.33 10.04
N LEU A 298 -10.96 20.37 9.75
CA LEU A 298 -12.10 20.30 8.83
C LEU A 298 -11.63 20.04 7.40
N GLN A 299 -10.59 20.75 6.93
CA GLN A 299 -9.99 20.55 5.61
C GLN A 299 -9.55 19.09 5.39
N GLU A 300 -8.79 18.51 6.33
CA GLU A 300 -8.37 17.09 6.26
C GLU A 300 -9.58 16.12 6.26
N ALA A 301 -10.63 16.44 7.04
CA ALA A 301 -11.85 15.62 7.06
C ALA A 301 -12.65 15.70 5.74
N LEU A 302 -12.73 16.89 5.11
CA LEU A 302 -13.37 17.10 3.81
C LEU A 302 -12.61 16.37 2.69
N LEU A 303 -11.28 16.46 2.69
CA LEU A 303 -10.39 15.75 1.78
C LEU A 303 -10.63 14.23 1.84
N GLN A 304 -10.59 13.64 3.04
CA GLN A 304 -10.85 12.21 3.24
C GLN A 304 -12.29 11.80 2.89
N TRP A 305 -13.27 12.68 3.07
CA TRP A 305 -14.65 12.42 2.66
C TRP A 305 -14.79 12.34 1.13
N GLN A 306 -14.19 13.28 0.40
CA GLN A 306 -14.28 13.28 -1.06
C GLN A 306 -13.51 12.13 -1.70
N LEU A 307 -12.33 11.80 -1.17
CA LEU A 307 -11.60 10.57 -1.54
C LEU A 307 -12.48 9.32 -1.35
N GLN A 308 -13.18 9.22 -0.22
CA GLN A 308 -14.10 8.10 0.01
C GLN A 308 -15.26 8.08 -0.99
N ARG A 309 -15.84 9.24 -1.34
CA ARG A 309 -16.95 9.31 -2.30
C ARG A 309 -16.52 8.89 -3.70
N GLN A 310 -15.40 9.42 -4.21
CA GLN A 310 -14.85 9.05 -5.52
C GLN A 310 -14.45 7.58 -5.56
N TRP A 311 -13.73 7.10 -4.53
CA TRP A 311 -13.37 5.69 -4.42
C TRP A 311 -14.59 4.76 -4.39
N GLN A 312 -15.65 5.11 -3.65
CA GLN A 312 -16.87 4.31 -3.60
C GLN A 312 -17.57 4.25 -4.97
N ALA A 313 -17.66 5.38 -5.68
CA ALA A 313 -18.25 5.43 -7.03
C ALA A 313 -17.48 4.54 -8.03
N LEU A 314 -16.14 4.54 -7.92
CA LEU A 314 -15.24 3.71 -8.73
C LEU A 314 -15.37 2.22 -8.41
N LEU A 315 -15.42 1.85 -7.12
CA LEU A 315 -15.63 0.48 -6.65
C LEU A 315 -17.01 -0.07 -7.07
N ASP A 316 -18.06 0.74 -6.97
CA ASP A 316 -19.40 0.33 -7.41
C ASP A 316 -19.50 0.28 -8.94
N HIS A 317 -18.68 1.02 -9.68
CA HIS A 317 -18.52 0.85 -11.13
C HIS A 317 -17.86 -0.48 -11.48
N ALA A 318 -16.75 -0.82 -10.80
CA ALA A 318 -16.07 -2.12 -10.96
C ALA A 318 -17.06 -3.29 -10.76
N ARG A 319 -17.84 -3.25 -9.67
CA ARG A 319 -18.88 -4.23 -9.37
C ARG A 319 -19.95 -4.34 -10.46
N ARG A 320 -20.49 -3.21 -10.95
CA ARG A 320 -21.48 -3.20 -12.06
C ARG A 320 -20.91 -3.77 -13.35
N ARG A 321 -19.61 -3.60 -13.60
CA ARG A 321 -18.90 -4.11 -14.78
C ARG A 321 -18.33 -5.53 -14.60
N GLY A 322 -18.53 -6.15 -13.42
CA GLY A 322 -18.09 -7.51 -13.13
C GLY A 322 -16.58 -7.66 -12.91
N VAL A 323 -15.91 -6.58 -12.50
CA VAL A 323 -14.49 -6.53 -12.14
C VAL A 323 -14.39 -6.44 -10.62
N GLN A 324 -13.72 -7.41 -9.98
CA GLN A 324 -13.45 -7.40 -8.55
C GLN A 324 -12.22 -6.53 -8.24
N VAL A 325 -12.29 -5.66 -7.24
CA VAL A 325 -11.11 -4.91 -6.79
C VAL A 325 -10.39 -5.68 -5.69
N ILE A 326 -9.13 -6.06 -5.95
CA ILE A 326 -8.24 -6.70 -4.99
C ILE A 326 -7.34 -5.62 -4.39
N GLY A 327 -7.60 -5.28 -3.13
CA GLY A 327 -6.76 -4.38 -2.37
C GLY A 327 -5.64 -5.09 -1.62
N ASP A 328 -4.88 -4.30 -0.88
CA ASP A 328 -3.70 -4.74 -0.14
C ASP A 328 -3.65 -4.13 1.26
N LEU A 329 -3.11 -4.88 2.22
CA LEU A 329 -2.98 -4.49 3.62
C LEU A 329 -1.60 -4.89 4.18
N PRO A 330 -0.67 -3.93 4.34
CA PRO A 330 0.61 -4.15 5.00
C PRO A 330 0.41 -4.73 6.41
N PHE A 331 1.12 -5.81 6.76
CA PHE A 331 0.95 -6.42 8.09
C PHE A 331 1.25 -5.41 9.20
N TYR A 332 2.36 -4.70 9.09
CA TYR A 332 2.77 -3.66 10.03
C TYR A 332 2.14 -2.29 9.69
N VAL A 333 2.45 -1.29 10.52
CA VAL A 333 2.12 0.12 10.31
C VAL A 333 3.38 0.95 10.60
N ALA A 334 3.58 2.06 9.87
CA ALA A 334 4.77 2.88 10.05
C ALA A 334 4.92 3.37 11.50
N HIS A 335 6.16 3.52 11.97
CA HIS A 335 6.41 3.99 13.33
C HIS A 335 5.87 5.41 13.55
N ASP A 336 6.07 6.30 12.58
CA ASP A 336 5.50 7.64 12.55
C ASP A 336 4.13 7.64 11.86
N SER A 337 3.11 7.16 12.57
CA SER A 337 1.75 7.08 12.06
C SER A 337 0.69 7.50 13.09
N ALA A 338 -0.47 7.92 12.60
CA ALA A 338 -1.66 8.17 13.39
C ALA A 338 -2.06 6.92 14.21
N ASP A 339 -1.92 5.72 13.63
CA ASP A 339 -2.16 4.43 14.28
C ASP A 339 -1.30 4.22 15.53
N VAL A 340 0.01 4.37 15.37
CA VAL A 340 0.96 4.18 16.47
C VAL A 340 0.80 5.29 17.49
N TRP A 341 0.69 6.56 17.08
CA TRP A 341 0.51 7.71 17.98
C TRP A 341 -0.79 7.62 18.80
N SER A 342 -1.92 7.27 18.18
CA SER A 342 -3.23 7.17 18.85
C SER A 342 -3.34 5.95 19.78
N HIS A 343 -2.71 4.83 19.40
CA HIS A 343 -2.87 3.55 20.09
C HIS A 343 -1.58 2.96 20.66
N ARG A 344 -0.53 3.77 20.89
CA ARG A 344 0.83 3.42 21.38
C ARG A 344 0.97 2.17 22.25
N ARG A 345 0.05 1.96 23.20
CA ARG A 345 0.06 0.77 24.09
C ARG A 345 0.00 -0.54 23.30
N LEU A 346 -0.66 -0.59 22.16
CA LEU A 346 -0.81 -1.77 21.28
C LEU A 346 0.46 -2.15 20.49
N PHE A 347 1.50 -1.33 20.56
CA PHE A 347 2.73 -1.41 19.77
C PHE A 347 3.97 -1.47 20.67
N SER A 348 5.09 -1.98 20.15
CA SER A 348 6.37 -2.13 20.84
C SER A 348 7.10 -0.82 21.17
N THR A 349 6.39 0.27 21.46
CA THR A 349 6.99 1.60 21.74
C THR A 349 7.28 1.84 23.22
N THR A 350 8.22 2.72 23.50
CA THR A 350 8.51 3.27 24.84
C THR A 350 7.62 4.49 25.16
N PRO A 351 7.53 4.93 26.43
CA PRO A 351 6.90 6.20 26.78
C PRO A 351 7.54 7.45 26.13
N GLY A 352 8.82 7.37 25.75
CA GLY A 352 9.53 8.38 24.96
C GLY A 352 9.45 8.18 23.45
N GLY A 353 8.71 7.18 22.97
CA GLY A 353 8.49 6.93 21.54
C GLY A 353 9.62 6.23 20.79
N ARG A 354 10.73 5.85 21.41
CA ARG A 354 11.68 4.89 20.83
C ARG A 354 11.03 3.49 20.71
N LEU A 355 11.44 2.72 19.70
CA LEU A 355 11.11 1.30 19.57
C LEU A 355 11.78 0.46 20.67
N ARG A 356 11.07 -0.53 21.20
CA ARG A 356 11.61 -1.59 22.08
C ARG A 356 11.99 -2.82 21.27
N GLN A 357 11.16 -3.12 20.28
CA GLN A 357 11.36 -4.15 19.28
C GLN A 357 10.85 -3.62 17.94
N GLN A 358 11.45 -4.07 16.85
CA GLN A 358 11.14 -3.64 15.50
C GLN A 358 10.98 -4.86 14.57
N SER A 359 10.26 -4.65 13.48
CA SER A 359 9.97 -5.67 12.46
C SER A 359 11.15 -5.90 11.52
N GLY A 360 11.27 -7.14 11.06
CA GLY A 360 12.11 -7.50 9.92
C GLY A 360 11.86 -8.93 9.50
N VAL A 361 12.79 -9.49 8.74
CA VAL A 361 12.95 -10.93 8.48
C VAL A 361 14.38 -11.36 8.82
N PRO A 362 14.59 -12.61 9.25
CA PRO A 362 15.93 -13.13 9.53
C PRO A 362 16.82 -13.12 8.28
N PRO A 363 18.14 -13.28 8.44
CA PRO A 363 19.02 -13.65 7.34
C PRO A 363 18.51 -14.85 6.55
N ASP A 364 18.68 -14.79 5.23
CA ASP A 364 18.37 -15.87 4.29
C ASP A 364 19.42 -15.90 3.15
N TYR A 365 19.20 -16.74 2.15
CA TYR A 365 20.13 -16.91 1.02
C TYR A 365 20.13 -15.73 0.03
N PHE A 366 19.18 -14.80 0.13
CA PHE A 366 19.18 -13.54 -0.61
C PHE A 366 19.77 -12.37 0.21
N SER A 367 19.76 -12.47 1.55
CA SER A 367 20.21 -11.40 2.43
C SER A 367 20.95 -11.91 3.67
N ALA A 368 22.28 -11.75 3.68
CA ALA A 368 23.16 -12.21 4.75
C ALA A 368 22.89 -11.56 6.14
N THR A 369 22.29 -10.37 6.19
CA THR A 369 21.94 -9.64 7.43
C THR A 369 20.43 -9.58 7.69
N GLY A 370 19.64 -10.25 6.83
CA GLY A 370 18.19 -10.13 6.78
C GLY A 370 17.74 -8.73 6.38
N GLN A 371 16.43 -8.48 6.50
CA GLN A 371 15.87 -7.16 6.18
C GLN A 371 15.29 -6.51 7.43
N LEU A 372 15.78 -5.33 7.78
CA LEU A 372 15.28 -4.54 8.90
C LEU A 372 14.30 -3.48 8.40
N TRP A 373 13.01 -3.66 8.69
CA TRP A 373 11.96 -2.76 8.20
C TRP A 373 11.63 -1.60 9.15
N GLY A 374 12.17 -1.60 10.38
CA GLY A 374 12.11 -0.45 11.30
C GLY A 374 10.71 -0.08 11.83
N THR A 375 9.68 -0.90 11.60
CA THR A 375 8.31 -0.64 12.12
C THR A 375 8.09 -1.28 13.49
N PRO A 376 7.18 -0.77 14.34
CA PRO A 376 6.86 -1.39 15.63
C PRO A 376 6.07 -2.70 15.47
N VAL A 377 6.49 -3.73 16.21
CA VAL A 377 5.76 -5.00 16.31
C VAL A 377 4.57 -4.92 17.28
N TYR A 378 3.57 -5.79 17.08
CA TYR A 378 2.34 -5.80 17.85
C TYR A 378 2.50 -6.36 19.26
N ARG A 379 1.98 -5.64 20.27
CA ARG A 379 1.86 -6.15 21.65
C ARG A 379 0.62 -7.02 21.79
N TRP A 380 0.67 -8.20 21.18
CA TRP A 380 -0.47 -9.13 21.08
C TRP A 380 -1.26 -9.40 22.38
N PRO A 381 -0.68 -9.46 23.59
CA PRO A 381 -1.47 -9.59 24.82
C PRO A 381 -2.49 -8.45 25.00
N LEU A 382 -2.15 -7.21 24.64
CA LEU A 382 -3.05 -6.05 24.77
C LEU A 382 -4.13 -6.03 23.67
N HIS A 383 -3.81 -6.53 22.47
CA HIS A 383 -4.82 -6.84 21.45
C HIS A 383 -5.78 -7.93 21.93
N ARG A 384 -5.31 -9.00 22.57
CA ARG A 384 -6.16 -10.06 23.14
C ARG A 384 -7.13 -9.49 24.21
N LEU A 385 -6.63 -8.67 25.14
CA LEU A 385 -7.45 -8.02 26.17
C LEU A 385 -8.54 -7.11 25.56
N THR A 386 -8.20 -6.34 24.52
CA THR A 386 -9.16 -5.52 23.77
C THR A 386 -9.99 -6.31 22.76
N ARG A 387 -10.00 -7.66 22.85
CA ARG A 387 -10.72 -8.60 21.98
C ARG A 387 -10.40 -8.43 20.49
N PHE A 388 -9.23 -7.88 20.16
CA PHE A 388 -8.71 -7.49 18.84
C PHE A 388 -9.41 -6.30 18.18
N ARG A 389 -10.02 -5.38 18.96
CA ARG A 389 -10.82 -4.27 18.41
C ARG A 389 -10.10 -3.46 17.34
N TRP A 390 -8.85 -3.06 17.54
CA TRP A 390 -8.10 -2.26 16.56
C TRP A 390 -7.90 -3.01 15.24
N TRP A 391 -7.34 -4.22 15.29
CA TRP A 391 -7.14 -5.07 14.12
C TRP A 391 -8.44 -5.39 13.38
N LEU A 392 -9.54 -5.64 14.10
CA LEU A 392 -10.84 -5.87 13.48
C LEU A 392 -11.39 -4.61 12.79
N ARG A 393 -11.24 -3.41 13.39
CA ARG A 393 -11.64 -2.15 12.71
C ARG A 393 -10.76 -1.86 11.48
N ARG A 394 -9.45 -2.15 11.53
CA ARG A 394 -8.53 -2.01 10.38
C ARG A 394 -8.95 -2.94 9.23
N LEU A 395 -9.22 -4.21 9.53
CA LEU A 395 -9.68 -5.19 8.53
C LEU A 395 -11.07 -4.84 7.97
N GLU A 396 -12.00 -4.39 8.82
CA GLU A 396 -13.31 -3.89 8.35
C GLU A 396 -13.16 -2.68 7.44
N ARG A 397 -12.29 -1.72 7.78
CA ARG A 397 -12.01 -0.54 6.96
C ARG A 397 -11.52 -0.93 5.57
N GLN A 398 -10.57 -1.86 5.47
CA GLN A 398 -10.12 -2.34 4.15
C GLN A 398 -11.25 -3.07 3.38
N LEU A 399 -12.16 -3.78 4.07
CA LEU A 399 -13.32 -4.45 3.46
C LEU A 399 -14.54 -3.54 3.22
N GLU A 400 -14.44 -2.25 3.56
CA GLU A 400 -15.25 -1.16 2.99
C GLU A 400 -14.67 -0.69 1.64
N LEU A 401 -13.34 -0.78 1.48
CA LEU A 401 -12.62 -0.25 0.32
C LEU A 401 -12.43 -1.28 -0.81
N PHE A 402 -12.41 -2.58 -0.53
CA PHE A 402 -12.06 -3.61 -1.52
C PHE A 402 -12.99 -4.83 -1.45
N ASP A 403 -13.09 -5.58 -2.56
CA ASP A 403 -13.87 -6.82 -2.63
C ASP A 403 -13.09 -8.03 -2.11
N LEU A 404 -11.78 -8.04 -2.35
CA LEU A 404 -10.81 -8.99 -1.80
C LEU A 404 -9.60 -8.22 -1.26
N LEU A 405 -8.92 -8.79 -0.27
CA LEU A 405 -7.79 -8.14 0.40
C LEU A 405 -6.58 -9.07 0.51
N ARG A 406 -5.48 -8.75 -0.18
CA ARG A 406 -4.17 -9.35 0.13
C ARG A 406 -3.75 -8.92 1.54
N LEU A 407 -3.46 -9.90 2.37
CA LEU A 407 -2.76 -9.71 3.63
C LEU A 407 -1.28 -9.93 3.36
N ASP A 408 -0.59 -8.82 3.13
CA ASP A 408 0.86 -8.75 3.09
C ASP A 408 1.50 -9.39 4.34
N HIS A 409 2.62 -10.06 4.16
CA HIS A 409 3.38 -10.77 5.18
C HIS A 409 2.50 -11.67 6.08
N PHE A 410 1.58 -12.44 5.48
CA PHE A 410 0.57 -13.25 6.18
C PHE A 410 1.20 -14.17 7.24
N ARG A 411 2.41 -14.67 6.97
CA ARG A 411 3.18 -15.53 7.87
C ARG A 411 3.37 -14.93 9.27
N ALA A 412 3.38 -13.60 9.40
CA ALA A 412 3.44 -12.92 10.70
C ALA A 412 2.17 -13.03 11.55
N LEU A 413 1.04 -13.52 11.01
CA LEU A 413 -0.12 -13.93 11.81
C LEU A 413 0.10 -15.25 12.56
N GLU A 414 1.04 -16.10 12.11
CA GLU A 414 1.49 -17.30 12.82
C GLU A 414 2.64 -16.95 13.78
N ALA A 415 3.74 -16.42 13.25
CA ALA A 415 4.86 -15.91 14.04
C ALA A 415 5.59 -14.79 13.30
N ALA A 416 5.98 -13.74 14.03
CA ALA A 416 6.68 -12.56 13.53
C ALA A 416 8.15 -12.57 14.00
N TRP A 417 9.08 -12.14 13.14
CA TRP A 417 10.47 -11.92 13.52
C TRP A 417 10.61 -10.55 14.20
N CYS A 418 11.02 -10.57 15.46
CA CYS A 418 11.07 -9.38 16.32
C CYS A 418 12.51 -9.06 16.72
N VAL A 419 13.09 -8.05 16.08
CA VAL A 419 14.45 -7.53 16.30
C VAL A 419 14.44 -6.56 17.50
N PRO A 420 15.49 -6.48 18.34
CA PRO A 420 15.59 -5.41 19.35
C PRO A 420 15.58 -4.02 18.69
N GLY A 421 14.91 -3.05 19.32
CA GLY A 421 14.68 -1.71 18.73
C GLY A 421 15.89 -0.77 18.73
N GLY A 422 17.08 -1.26 19.07
CA GLY A 422 18.35 -0.52 19.02
C GLY A 422 19.30 -0.99 17.91
N ASP A 423 18.96 -2.08 17.23
CA ASP A 423 19.83 -2.76 16.28
C ASP A 423 19.71 -2.14 14.88
N SER A 424 20.79 -2.23 14.10
CA SER A 424 20.88 -1.73 12.72
C SER A 424 20.71 -2.80 11.65
N THR A 425 20.70 -4.08 12.02
CA THR A 425 20.46 -5.24 11.14
C THR A 425 19.35 -6.13 11.73
N ALA A 426 18.89 -7.15 11.00
CA ALA A 426 17.82 -8.03 11.46
C ALA A 426 18.33 -9.33 12.11
N GLU A 427 19.64 -9.54 12.18
CA GLU A 427 20.31 -10.78 12.61
C GLU A 427 19.90 -11.24 14.02
N HIS A 428 19.88 -10.33 15.00
CA HIS A 428 19.60 -10.66 16.41
C HIS A 428 18.10 -10.69 16.76
N GLY A 429 17.23 -10.84 15.76
CA GLY A 429 15.81 -11.03 16.01
C GLY A 429 15.46 -12.39 16.60
N VAL A 430 14.19 -12.53 17.00
CA VAL A 430 13.64 -13.80 17.46
C VAL A 430 12.21 -13.97 16.96
N TRP A 431 11.84 -15.19 16.54
CA TRP A 431 10.45 -15.52 16.23
C TRP A 431 9.56 -15.40 17.48
N ARG A 432 8.47 -14.64 17.38
CA ARG A 432 7.46 -14.46 18.43
C ARG A 432 6.09 -14.89 17.93
N PRO A 433 5.37 -15.76 18.66
CA PRO A 433 4.09 -16.29 18.20
C PRO A 433 2.99 -15.23 18.18
N SER A 434 2.25 -15.22 17.07
CA SER A 434 1.13 -14.35 16.80
C SER A 434 -0.22 -15.09 16.95
N PRO A 435 -1.32 -14.37 17.22
CA PRO A 435 -2.63 -14.98 17.49
C PRO A 435 -3.51 -15.11 16.25
N GLY A 436 -2.96 -15.42 15.07
CA GLY A 436 -3.66 -15.46 13.78
C GLY A 436 -4.99 -16.21 13.84
N TRP A 437 -4.96 -17.46 14.31
CA TRP A 437 -6.17 -18.28 14.54
C TRP A 437 -7.26 -17.58 15.36
N SER A 438 -6.87 -16.83 16.40
CA SER A 438 -7.83 -16.11 17.25
C SER A 438 -8.38 -14.87 16.56
N LEU A 439 -7.54 -14.14 15.82
CA LEU A 439 -7.93 -12.95 15.05
C LEU A 439 -8.87 -13.33 13.89
N LEU A 440 -8.45 -14.25 13.02
CA LEU A 440 -9.22 -14.68 11.85
C LEU A 440 -10.54 -15.35 12.25
N ARG A 441 -10.58 -16.15 13.34
CA ARG A 441 -11.84 -16.71 13.87
C ARG A 441 -12.80 -15.62 14.36
N LYS A 442 -12.29 -14.50 14.87
CA LYS A 442 -13.12 -13.35 15.27
C LYS A 442 -13.61 -12.56 14.07
N LEU A 443 -12.76 -12.35 13.06
CA LEU A 443 -13.15 -11.73 11.79
C LEU A 443 -14.25 -12.56 11.11
N ARG A 444 -14.05 -13.87 10.93
CA ARG A 444 -15.04 -14.78 10.33
C ARG A 444 -16.38 -14.71 11.04
N ARG A 445 -16.40 -14.76 12.37
CA ARG A 445 -17.63 -14.59 13.18
C ARG A 445 -18.26 -13.20 13.07
N ARG A 446 -17.51 -12.16 12.71
CA ARG A 446 -18.01 -10.78 12.61
C ARG A 446 -18.59 -10.53 11.21
N LEU A 447 -17.86 -10.93 10.16
CA LEU A 447 -18.37 -10.94 8.78
C LEU A 447 -19.58 -11.87 8.64
N ALA A 448 -19.59 -13.05 9.27
CA ALA A 448 -20.72 -13.98 9.20
C ALA A 448 -22.05 -13.44 9.74
N ARG A 449 -22.01 -12.44 10.64
CA ARG A 449 -23.22 -11.74 11.11
C ARG A 449 -23.69 -10.63 10.17
N ALA A 450 -22.81 -10.14 9.30
CA ALA A 450 -23.06 -9.00 8.41
C ALA A 450 -23.34 -9.42 6.97
N ARG A 451 -22.74 -10.53 6.51
CA ARG A 451 -22.78 -11.01 5.11
C ARG A 451 -23.08 -12.52 4.97
N GLY A 452 -23.41 -13.21 6.07
CA GLY A 452 -23.64 -14.67 6.07
C GLY A 452 -22.33 -15.50 6.06
N SER A 453 -22.46 -16.83 6.07
CA SER A 453 -21.34 -17.78 6.29
C SER A 453 -20.38 -17.95 5.09
N GLU A 454 -20.08 -16.86 4.38
CA GLU A 454 -19.14 -16.85 3.26
C GLU A 454 -17.69 -17.07 3.70
N PRO A 455 -16.79 -17.51 2.78
CA PRO A 455 -15.35 -17.50 3.00
C PRO A 455 -14.83 -16.11 3.40
N LEU A 456 -13.68 -16.06 4.07
CA LEU A 456 -13.03 -14.78 4.34
C LEU A 456 -12.55 -14.16 3.01
N PRO A 457 -12.89 -12.90 2.69
CA PRO A 457 -12.45 -12.22 1.46
C PRO A 457 -10.99 -11.76 1.57
N LEU A 458 -10.09 -12.68 1.92
CA LEU A 458 -8.67 -12.45 2.17
C LEU A 458 -7.84 -13.37 1.29
N ILE A 459 -6.70 -12.86 0.83
CA ILE A 459 -5.63 -13.63 0.17
C ILE A 459 -4.43 -13.61 1.12
N ALA A 460 -3.75 -14.74 1.30
CA ALA A 460 -2.51 -14.80 2.05
C ALA A 460 -1.33 -14.49 1.13
N GLU A 461 -0.56 -13.44 1.43
CA GLU A 461 0.81 -13.34 0.92
C GLU A 461 1.70 -14.26 1.77
N ASP A 462 2.01 -15.43 1.20
CA ASP A 462 2.75 -16.53 1.81
C ASP A 462 4.02 -16.86 1.03
N LEU A 463 4.81 -15.84 0.69
CA LEU A 463 6.12 -15.97 0.03
C LEU A 463 7.27 -16.12 1.04
N GLY A 464 8.45 -16.49 0.55
CA GLY A 464 9.65 -16.73 1.35
C GLY A 464 9.62 -18.06 2.12
N VAL A 465 10.33 -18.14 3.24
CA VAL A 465 10.44 -19.37 4.05
C VAL A 465 9.17 -19.58 4.91
N ILE A 466 8.25 -20.36 4.35
CA ILE A 466 6.98 -20.74 4.98
C ILE A 466 7.13 -22.02 5.80
N THR A 467 6.48 -22.06 6.97
CA THR A 467 6.45 -23.24 7.83
C THR A 467 5.09 -23.94 7.73
N PRO A 468 4.99 -25.26 8.00
CA PRO A 468 3.70 -25.97 8.02
C PRO A 468 2.66 -25.41 8.99
N ALA A 469 3.07 -24.58 9.97
CA ALA A 469 2.15 -23.87 10.85
C ALA A 469 1.44 -22.69 10.16
N VAL A 470 2.13 -22.00 9.24
CA VAL A 470 1.57 -20.92 8.41
C VAL A 470 0.60 -21.50 7.39
N GLU A 471 0.96 -22.60 6.74
CA GLU A 471 0.09 -23.31 5.79
C GLU A 471 -1.20 -23.77 6.46
N ARG A 472 -1.11 -24.46 7.61
CA ARG A 472 -2.30 -24.83 8.40
C ARG A 472 -3.16 -23.63 8.80
N LEU A 473 -2.56 -22.47 9.05
CA LEU A 473 -3.30 -21.24 9.34
C LEU A 473 -4.02 -20.69 8.09
N ARG A 474 -3.38 -20.69 6.93
CA ARG A 474 -3.98 -20.31 5.63
C ARG A 474 -5.16 -21.25 5.29
N ASP A 475 -4.88 -22.55 5.28
CA ASP A 475 -5.79 -23.60 4.82
C ASP A 475 -6.97 -23.79 5.78
N GLY A 476 -6.76 -23.65 7.10
CA GLY A 476 -7.82 -23.69 8.11
C GLY A 476 -8.84 -22.54 8.05
N PHE A 477 -8.57 -21.52 7.24
CA PHE A 477 -9.51 -20.47 6.87
C PHE A 477 -9.90 -20.48 5.39
N ALA A 478 -9.43 -21.48 4.62
CA ALA A 478 -9.61 -21.60 3.17
C ALA A 478 -9.19 -20.35 2.39
N LEU A 479 -8.08 -19.72 2.81
CA LEU A 479 -7.53 -18.55 2.12
C LEU A 479 -6.68 -19.01 0.94
N PRO A 480 -6.81 -18.41 -0.25
CA PRO A 480 -5.86 -18.66 -1.32
C PRO A 480 -4.47 -18.09 -0.96
N GLY A 481 -3.42 -18.84 -1.29
CA GLY A 481 -2.04 -18.39 -1.23
C GLY A 481 -1.59 -17.75 -2.56
N MET A 482 -0.31 -17.39 -2.64
CA MET A 482 0.32 -16.77 -3.80
C MET A 482 1.39 -17.66 -4.43
N LYS A 483 1.55 -17.56 -5.75
CA LYS A 483 2.61 -18.22 -6.52
C LYS A 483 3.19 -17.26 -7.54
N ILE A 484 4.49 -17.03 -7.53
CA ILE A 484 5.14 -16.10 -8.47
C ILE A 484 5.99 -16.91 -9.45
N LEU A 485 5.65 -16.89 -10.74
CA LEU A 485 6.32 -17.73 -11.75
C LEU A 485 7.78 -17.33 -11.97
N GLN A 486 8.15 -16.06 -11.80
CA GLN A 486 9.55 -15.65 -11.80
C GLN A 486 10.42 -16.33 -10.73
N PHE A 487 9.84 -16.94 -9.69
CA PHE A 487 10.55 -17.70 -8.66
C PHE A 487 10.58 -19.22 -8.91
N ALA A 488 10.00 -19.71 -10.01
CA ALA A 488 9.81 -21.15 -10.27
C ALA A 488 11.02 -21.84 -10.92
N PHE A 489 11.95 -21.08 -11.48
CA PHE A 489 12.98 -21.57 -12.40
C PHE A 489 14.39 -21.40 -11.83
N ASP A 490 14.61 -21.94 -10.63
CA ASP A 490 15.88 -21.93 -9.90
C ASP A 490 16.70 -23.23 -10.08
N GLY A 491 16.34 -24.06 -11.06
CA GLY A 491 16.93 -25.39 -11.28
C GLY A 491 16.37 -26.50 -10.39
N ASN A 492 15.57 -26.20 -9.36
CA ASN A 492 14.98 -27.22 -8.49
C ASN A 492 13.65 -27.75 -9.07
N ALA A 493 13.59 -29.05 -9.38
CA ALA A 493 12.37 -29.69 -9.89
C ALA A 493 11.22 -29.73 -8.86
N ASP A 494 11.53 -29.71 -7.56
CA ASP A 494 10.55 -29.69 -6.47
C ASP A 494 10.15 -28.25 -6.07
N ASN A 495 10.56 -27.24 -6.83
CA ASN A 495 10.26 -25.83 -6.52
C ASN A 495 8.74 -25.61 -6.43
N PRO A 496 8.21 -25.08 -5.31
CA PRO A 496 6.77 -24.97 -5.08
C PRO A 496 6.09 -23.90 -5.95
N TYR A 497 6.84 -23.12 -6.73
CA TYR A 497 6.32 -22.15 -7.70
C TYR A 497 6.18 -22.73 -9.13
N LEU A 498 6.70 -23.93 -9.40
CA LEU A 498 6.45 -24.64 -10.66
C LEU A 498 4.95 -25.03 -10.78
N PRO A 499 4.29 -24.79 -11.93
CA PRO A 499 2.86 -25.06 -12.11
C PRO A 499 2.40 -26.50 -11.80
N ASP A 500 3.24 -27.49 -12.10
CA ASP A 500 2.92 -28.91 -11.89
C ASP A 500 2.98 -29.30 -10.40
N ASN A 501 3.76 -28.56 -9.60
CA ASN A 501 3.90 -28.75 -8.16
C ASN A 501 2.74 -28.12 -7.37
N PHE A 502 1.80 -27.42 -8.03
CA PHE A 502 0.66 -26.78 -7.38
C PHE A 502 -0.34 -27.81 -6.83
N GLN A 503 -0.38 -27.89 -5.50
CA GLN A 503 -1.35 -28.71 -4.77
C GLN A 503 -2.70 -27.98 -4.67
N GLY A 504 -3.74 -28.56 -5.26
CA GLY A 504 -5.08 -27.97 -5.26
C GLY A 504 -5.22 -26.70 -6.10
N SER A 505 -6.32 -25.98 -5.86
CA SER A 505 -6.82 -24.88 -6.69
C SER A 505 -6.61 -23.47 -6.14
N HIS A 506 -6.49 -23.35 -4.81
CA HIS A 506 -6.62 -22.09 -4.07
C HIS A 506 -5.35 -21.24 -4.10
N TRP A 507 -5.03 -20.75 -5.29
CA TRP A 507 -3.84 -19.96 -5.57
C TRP A 507 -4.21 -18.74 -6.43
N LEU A 508 -3.55 -17.61 -6.15
CA LEU A 508 -3.34 -16.53 -7.11
C LEU A 508 -1.93 -16.71 -7.67
N VAL A 509 -1.83 -17.07 -8.96
CA VAL A 509 -0.55 -17.14 -9.68
C VAL A 509 -0.28 -15.81 -10.33
N TYR A 510 0.96 -15.35 -10.24
CA TYR A 510 1.46 -14.12 -10.82
C TYR A 510 2.57 -14.44 -11.80
N THR A 511 2.70 -13.65 -12.87
CA THR A 511 3.96 -13.59 -13.65
C THR A 511 5.06 -13.06 -12.73
N GLY A 512 4.94 -11.81 -12.31
CA GLY A 512 5.67 -11.13 -11.25
C GLY A 512 4.74 -10.26 -10.39
N THR A 513 5.26 -9.69 -9.31
CA THR A 513 4.59 -8.67 -8.50
C THR A 513 5.14 -7.27 -8.81
N HIS A 514 4.77 -6.27 -8.02
CA HIS A 514 5.32 -4.91 -8.09
C HIS A 514 6.77 -4.82 -7.59
N ASP A 515 7.23 -5.78 -6.77
CA ASP A 515 8.60 -5.86 -6.24
C ASP A 515 9.56 -6.59 -7.19
N ASN A 516 9.01 -7.32 -8.15
CA ASN A 516 9.74 -8.07 -9.16
C ASN A 516 10.28 -7.15 -10.26
N ALA A 517 11.27 -7.65 -10.99
CA ALA A 517 11.58 -7.13 -12.33
C ALA A 517 10.36 -7.34 -13.26
N THR A 518 10.29 -6.56 -14.33
CA THR A 518 9.40 -6.88 -15.47
C THR A 518 9.76 -8.25 -16.03
N CYS A 519 8.82 -8.96 -16.66
CA CYS A 519 9.13 -10.25 -17.27
C CYS A 519 10.17 -10.15 -18.39
N VAL A 520 10.32 -8.99 -19.04
CA VAL A 520 11.40 -8.72 -20.01
C VAL A 520 12.75 -8.58 -19.30
N GLY A 521 12.85 -7.72 -18.28
CA GLY A 521 14.08 -7.54 -17.50
C GLY A 521 14.53 -8.81 -16.77
N TRP A 522 13.58 -9.54 -16.17
CA TRP A 522 13.78 -10.87 -15.58
C TRP A 522 14.37 -11.84 -16.61
N TRP A 523 13.72 -12.01 -17.76
CA TRP A 523 14.15 -12.95 -18.80
C TRP A 523 15.56 -12.64 -19.33
N GLN A 524 15.87 -11.36 -19.54
CA GLN A 524 17.20 -10.91 -19.97
C GLN A 524 18.27 -11.16 -18.89
N GLY A 525 17.91 -11.03 -17.62
CA GLY A 525 18.79 -11.28 -16.47
C GLY A 525 19.01 -12.77 -16.11
N LEU A 526 18.21 -13.70 -16.65
CA LEU A 526 18.35 -15.13 -16.34
C LEU A 526 19.67 -15.72 -16.86
N PRO A 527 20.34 -16.59 -16.08
CA PRO A 527 21.32 -17.57 -16.55
C PRO A 527 20.75 -18.50 -17.63
N GLU A 528 21.63 -19.04 -18.48
CA GLU A 528 21.25 -19.83 -19.66
C GLU A 528 20.59 -21.18 -19.29
N ASP A 529 21.02 -21.83 -18.20
CA ASP A 529 20.39 -23.02 -17.65
C ASP A 529 18.95 -22.77 -17.17
N GLN A 530 18.70 -21.63 -16.51
CA GLN A 530 17.36 -21.22 -16.08
C GLN A 530 16.47 -20.87 -17.29
N ARG A 531 17.02 -20.23 -18.33
CA ARG A 531 16.31 -19.99 -19.60
C ARG A 531 15.87 -21.29 -20.27
N GLN A 532 16.72 -22.31 -20.28
CA GLN A 532 16.41 -23.63 -20.82
C GLN A 532 15.31 -24.32 -20.00
N GLN A 533 15.33 -24.21 -18.66
CA GLN A 533 14.25 -24.72 -17.80
C GLN A 533 12.90 -24.04 -18.11
N VAL A 534 12.89 -22.71 -18.29
CA VAL A 534 11.70 -21.94 -18.68
C VAL A 534 11.18 -22.37 -20.05
N GLN A 535 12.05 -22.47 -21.06
CA GLN A 535 11.69 -22.90 -22.42
C GLN A 535 11.13 -24.34 -22.43
N ALA A 536 11.73 -25.25 -21.66
CA ALA A 536 11.24 -26.62 -21.53
C ALA A 536 9.85 -26.69 -20.87
N CYS A 537 9.59 -25.86 -19.85
CA CYS A 537 8.29 -25.77 -19.18
C CYS A 537 7.20 -25.14 -20.08
N ILE A 538 7.57 -24.15 -20.90
CA ILE A 538 6.66 -23.51 -21.87
C ILE A 538 6.44 -24.39 -23.11
N GLY A 539 7.41 -25.24 -23.47
CA GLY A 539 7.40 -26.07 -24.67
C GLY A 539 7.70 -25.31 -25.97
N ALA A 540 8.23 -24.08 -25.88
CA ALA A 540 8.54 -23.22 -27.03
C ALA A 540 9.64 -22.19 -26.70
N PRO A 541 10.32 -21.62 -27.70
CA PRO A 541 11.21 -20.48 -27.50
C PRO A 541 10.48 -19.30 -26.84
N VAL A 542 11.16 -18.62 -25.91
CA VAL A 542 10.61 -17.41 -25.27
C VAL A 542 10.90 -16.20 -26.15
N GLN A 543 9.84 -15.52 -26.57
CA GLN A 543 9.85 -14.30 -27.37
C GLN A 543 9.09 -13.16 -26.67
N ALA A 544 8.03 -13.52 -25.92
CA ALA A 544 7.11 -12.63 -25.23
C ALA A 544 6.96 -13.10 -23.77
N PRO A 545 7.97 -12.89 -22.91
CA PRO A 545 8.05 -13.56 -21.60
C PRO A 545 6.85 -13.26 -20.69
N GLY A 546 6.31 -12.03 -20.72
CA GLY A 546 5.11 -11.66 -19.97
C GLY A 546 3.88 -12.46 -20.41
N TRP A 547 3.62 -12.51 -21.72
CA TRP A 547 2.51 -13.27 -22.30
C TRP A 547 2.66 -14.78 -22.10
N GLN A 548 3.86 -15.34 -22.31
CA GLN A 548 4.08 -16.79 -22.18
C GLN A 548 4.02 -17.26 -20.71
N LEU A 549 4.47 -16.46 -19.75
CA LEU A 549 4.24 -16.75 -18.33
C LEU A 549 2.77 -16.56 -17.94
N LEU A 550 2.05 -15.59 -18.51
CA LEU A 550 0.61 -15.47 -18.30
C LEU A 550 -0.15 -16.69 -18.85
N GLU A 551 0.21 -17.19 -20.03
CA GLU A 551 -0.35 -18.44 -20.55
C GLU A 551 -0.06 -19.62 -19.62
N LEU A 552 1.16 -19.72 -19.06
CA LEU A 552 1.54 -20.75 -18.11
C LEU A 552 0.70 -20.65 -16.82
N ALA A 553 0.48 -19.44 -16.29
CA ALA A 553 -0.44 -19.19 -15.18
C ALA A 553 -1.89 -19.59 -15.54
N LEU A 554 -2.33 -19.29 -16.76
CA LEU A 554 -3.65 -19.63 -17.29
C LEU A 554 -3.82 -21.12 -17.65
N ARG A 555 -2.73 -21.89 -17.76
CA ARG A 555 -2.74 -23.37 -17.89
C ARG A 555 -2.65 -24.08 -16.53
N SER A 556 -1.99 -23.44 -15.54
CA SER A 556 -1.73 -23.99 -14.20
C SER A 556 -2.97 -24.44 -13.42
N ARG A 557 -2.79 -25.13 -12.29
CA ARG A 557 -3.92 -25.50 -11.41
C ARG A 557 -4.54 -24.34 -10.60
N ALA A 558 -4.15 -23.08 -10.76
CA ALA A 558 -4.69 -21.97 -9.95
C ALA A 558 -6.09 -21.45 -10.33
N ASP A 559 -6.81 -20.87 -9.36
CA ASP A 559 -8.13 -20.24 -9.56
C ASP A 559 -8.03 -18.87 -10.24
N TRP A 560 -6.89 -18.20 -10.06
CA TRP A 560 -6.58 -16.87 -10.58
C TRP A 560 -5.19 -16.82 -11.21
N ALA A 561 -5.10 -16.13 -12.34
CA ALA A 561 -3.84 -15.62 -12.90
C ALA A 561 -3.86 -14.09 -12.84
N VAL A 562 -2.80 -13.47 -12.34
CA VAL A 562 -2.64 -12.01 -12.22
C VAL A 562 -1.35 -11.59 -12.93
N VAL A 563 -1.38 -10.46 -13.62
CA VAL A 563 -0.25 -9.95 -14.40
C VAL A 563 -0.09 -8.44 -14.19
N PRO A 564 1.11 -7.91 -13.89
CA PRO A 564 1.40 -6.48 -13.97
C PRO A 564 1.10 -5.95 -15.37
N LEU A 565 0.54 -4.74 -15.50
CA LEU A 565 0.28 -4.16 -16.83
C LEU A 565 1.56 -4.02 -17.66
N GLN A 566 2.72 -3.80 -17.02
CA GLN A 566 4.02 -3.73 -17.68
C GLN A 566 4.36 -4.98 -18.48
N ASP A 567 4.00 -6.17 -17.98
CA ASP A 567 4.28 -7.46 -18.64
C ASP A 567 3.39 -7.66 -19.88
N LEU A 568 2.14 -7.17 -19.86
CA LEU A 568 1.23 -7.17 -21.01
C LEU A 568 1.65 -6.19 -22.10
N LEU A 569 2.36 -5.12 -21.72
CA LEU A 569 2.91 -4.10 -22.60
C LEU A 569 4.35 -4.41 -23.05
N GLU A 570 4.92 -5.53 -22.60
CA GLU A 570 6.27 -6.01 -22.95
C GLU A 570 7.37 -4.98 -22.66
N LEU A 571 7.21 -4.21 -21.57
CA LEU A 571 8.16 -3.19 -21.14
C LEU A 571 9.36 -3.80 -20.39
N GLY A 572 10.51 -3.14 -20.46
CA GLY A 572 11.71 -3.49 -19.70
C GLY A 572 11.70 -2.89 -18.29
N ASP A 573 12.82 -3.06 -17.57
CA ASP A 573 12.94 -2.63 -16.17
C ASP A 573 12.93 -1.11 -15.96
N GLU A 574 12.95 -0.29 -17.03
CA GLU A 574 12.54 1.12 -16.97
C GLU A 574 11.08 1.32 -16.52
N ALA A 575 10.27 0.26 -16.58
CA ALA A 575 8.89 0.22 -16.11
C ALA A 575 8.70 -0.53 -14.77
N ARG A 576 9.78 -1.01 -14.15
CA ARG A 576 9.74 -1.71 -12.86
C ARG A 576 9.13 -0.83 -11.78
N PHE A 577 8.18 -1.36 -11.02
CA PHE A 577 7.42 -0.53 -10.06
C PHE A 577 8.15 -0.33 -8.73
N ASN A 578 8.85 -1.34 -8.22
CA ASN A 578 9.70 -1.23 -7.04
C ASN A 578 10.92 -2.16 -7.13
N THR A 579 12.04 -1.73 -6.56
CA THR A 579 13.21 -2.57 -6.31
C THR A 579 13.41 -2.67 -4.79
N PRO A 580 13.06 -3.80 -4.15
CA PRO A 580 13.25 -3.99 -2.72
C PRO A 580 14.69 -3.69 -2.27
N GLY A 581 14.82 -3.04 -1.12
CA GLY A 581 16.11 -2.61 -0.58
C GLY A 581 16.64 -1.27 -1.10
N THR A 582 15.99 -0.63 -2.09
CA THR A 582 16.36 0.72 -2.55
C THR A 582 15.39 1.79 -2.03
N SER A 583 15.83 3.06 -2.06
CA SER A 583 15.07 4.23 -1.55
C SER A 583 14.77 5.29 -2.62
N GLN A 584 15.19 5.07 -3.87
CA GLN A 584 15.02 6.00 -4.99
C GLN A 584 14.56 5.26 -6.25
N GLY A 585 13.86 5.94 -7.14
CA GLY A 585 13.37 5.39 -8.41
C GLY A 585 12.09 4.56 -8.33
N ASN A 586 11.62 4.22 -7.13
CA ASN A 586 10.45 3.37 -6.91
C ASN A 586 9.11 4.12 -7.04
N TRP A 587 8.02 3.36 -7.25
CA TRP A 587 6.61 3.80 -7.23
C TRP A 587 6.22 4.83 -8.30
N SER A 588 7.11 5.09 -9.26
CA SER A 588 7.08 6.25 -10.15
C SER A 588 6.70 5.95 -11.60
N TRP A 589 6.63 4.69 -12.01
CA TRP A 589 6.23 4.34 -13.38
C TRP A 589 4.77 4.75 -13.66
N ARG A 590 4.50 5.28 -14.85
CA ARG A 590 3.17 5.66 -15.33
C ARG A 590 2.90 5.17 -16.75
N LEU A 591 1.65 4.79 -16.97
CA LEU A 591 1.07 4.52 -18.27
C LEU A 591 0.75 5.84 -19.00
N LEU A 592 1.27 6.02 -20.21
CA LEU A 592 1.11 7.25 -21.00
C LEU A 592 -0.32 7.46 -21.54
N CYS A 593 -1.05 6.39 -21.84
CA CYS A 593 -2.43 6.42 -22.33
C CYS A 593 -3.09 5.05 -22.13
N LEU A 594 -4.42 5.02 -21.94
CA LEU A 594 -5.16 3.75 -21.80
C LEU A 594 -5.07 2.90 -23.09
N PRO A 595 -5.04 1.56 -22.99
CA PRO A 595 -5.15 0.68 -24.15
C PRO A 595 -6.42 0.98 -24.97
N GLY A 596 -6.30 1.00 -26.30
CA GLY A 596 -7.41 1.31 -27.20
C GLY A 596 -7.74 2.80 -27.36
N ALA A 597 -7.23 3.69 -26.50
CA ALA A 597 -7.39 5.14 -26.67
C ALA A 597 -6.55 5.61 -27.87
N ARG A 598 -7.18 5.83 -29.03
CA ARG A 598 -6.54 6.53 -30.15
C ARG A 598 -6.12 7.92 -29.65
N ARG A 599 -4.80 8.20 -29.63
CA ARG A 599 -4.30 9.57 -29.49
C ARG A 599 -4.99 10.43 -30.54
N ARG A 600 -5.85 11.35 -30.11
CA ARG A 600 -6.17 12.54 -30.92
C ARG A 600 -4.87 13.33 -30.99
N ARG A 601 -4.19 13.23 -32.14
CA ARG A 601 -3.04 14.07 -32.49
C ARG A 601 -3.52 15.47 -32.82
#